data_AF-A0ABD3PYK9-F1
#
_entry.id   AF-A0ABD3PYK9-F1
#
_cell.length_a   1.000
_cell.length_b   1.000
_cell.length_c   1.000
_cell.angle_alpha   90.00
_cell.angle_beta   90.00
_cell.angle_gamma   90.00
#
_symmetry.space_group_name_H-M   'P 1'
#
loop_
_entity.id
_entity.type
_entity.pdbx_description
1 polymer ?
#
loop_
_entity_poly.entity_id
_entity_poly.type
_entity_poly.pdbx_seq_one_letter_code
_entity_poly.pdbx_strand_id
1 'polypeptide(L)'
;MNMDVVDQVRKAAEKGEDLGWLFDLSLPVLGGIVGTQIVHEMGHAIIALKDGIKIGPPTLIPSTLLGLSGAITPIKLPPKNLKSLFDFAIAGPLFDITT
;
A
#
# COMPACT_ATOMS: atom_id res chain seq x y z
N MET A 1 -13.31 -5.96 17.48
CA MET A 1 -12.79 -4.72 18.09
C MET A 1 -12.32 -5.07 19.49
N ASN A 2 -11.08 -4.74 19.87
CA ASN A 2 -10.57 -5.06 21.20
C ASN A 2 -11.20 -4.10 22.22
N MET A 3 -12.06 -4.62 23.10
CA MET A 3 -12.81 -3.80 24.06
C MET A 3 -11.91 -3.12 25.09
N ASP A 4 -10.73 -3.70 25.37
CA ASP A 4 -9.77 -3.11 26.31
C ASP A 4 -9.19 -1.79 25.76
N VAL A 5 -8.81 -1.76 24.49
CA VAL A 5 -8.33 -0.54 23.83
C VAL A 5 -9.44 0.53 23.81
N VAL A 6 -10.68 0.14 23.49
CA VAL A 6 -11.82 1.07 23.47
C VAL A 6 -12.07 1.68 24.85
N ASP A 7 -11.97 0.88 25.91
CA ASP A 7 -12.10 1.34 27.30
C ASP A 7 -10.96 2.29 27.69
N GLN A 8 -9.73 2.03 27.25
CA GLN A 8 -8.57 2.90 27.48
C GLN A 8 -8.73 4.24 26.77
N VAL A 9 -9.13 4.24 25.50
CA VAL A 9 -9.40 5.48 24.73
C VAL A 9 -10.51 6.28 25.39
N ARG A 10 -11.61 5.62 25.80
CA ARG A 10 -12.73 6.28 26.46
C ARG A 10 -12.30 6.95 27.76
N LYS A 11 -11.53 6.25 28.60
CA LYS A 11 -11.05 6.79 29.88
C LYS A 11 -10.10 7.98 29.69
N ALA A 12 -9.19 7.92 28.71
CA ALA A 12 -8.30 9.02 28.38
C ALA A 12 -9.08 10.25 27.85
N ALA A 13 -10.05 10.02 26.97
CA ALA A 13 -10.91 11.08 26.43
C ALA A 13 -11.79 11.74 27.51
N GLU A 14 -12.37 10.97 28.43
CA GLU A 14 -13.16 11.49 29.56
C GLU A 14 -12.32 12.36 30.51
N LYS A 15 -11.01 12.12 30.62
CA LYS A 15 -10.07 12.90 31.43
C LYS A 15 -9.47 14.11 30.70
N GLY A 16 -9.73 14.25 29.40
CA GLY A 16 -9.09 15.27 28.56
C GLY A 16 -7.59 15.04 28.36
N GLU A 17 -7.12 13.79 28.45
CA GLU A 17 -5.74 13.42 28.16
C GLU A 17 -5.48 13.44 26.64
N ASP A 18 -4.24 13.74 26.26
CA ASP A 18 -3.82 13.68 24.86
C ASP A 18 -3.76 12.23 24.36
N LEU A 19 -4.23 12.02 23.13
CA LEU A 19 -4.31 10.71 22.49
C LEU A 19 -3.14 10.44 21.53
N GLY A 20 -2.04 11.20 21.59
CA GLY A 20 -0.88 11.03 20.72
C GLY A 20 -0.31 9.60 20.72
N TRP A 21 -0.41 8.90 21.86
CA TRP A 21 0.02 7.50 21.96
C TRP A 21 -0.74 6.55 21.02
N LEU A 22 -2.02 6.83 20.69
CA LEU A 22 -2.77 6.06 19.71
C LEU A 22 -2.24 6.28 18.31
N PHE A 23 -1.83 7.51 18.00
CA PHE A 23 -1.21 7.83 16.73
C PHE A 23 0.11 7.10 16.58
N ASP A 24 0.97 7.13 17.60
CA ASP A 24 2.24 6.39 17.61
C ASP A 24 2.03 4.88 17.43
N LEU A 25 0.97 4.32 18.04
CA LEU A 25 0.62 2.91 17.88
C LEU A 25 0.16 2.56 16.46
N SER A 26 -0.36 3.52 15.70
CA SER A 26 -0.80 3.34 14.32
C SER A 26 0.34 3.40 13.30
N LEU A 27 1.48 4.00 13.67
CA LEU A 27 2.62 4.20 12.75
C LEU A 27 3.18 2.88 12.17
N PRO A 28 3.34 1.78 12.93
CA PRO A 28 3.81 0.52 12.35
C PRO A 28 2.85 -0.04 11.29
N VAL A 29 1.54 0.10 11.50
CA VAL A 29 0.51 -0.35 10.55
C VAL A 29 0.55 0.49 9.29
N LEU A 30 0.59 1.82 9.42
CA LEU A 30 0.74 2.74 8.30
C LEU A 30 2.02 2.46 7.52
N GLY A 31 3.14 2.27 8.23
CA GLY A 31 4.42 1.91 7.65
C GLY A 31 4.37 0.59 6.88
N GLY A 32 3.67 -0.42 7.41
CA GLY A 32 3.39 -1.66 6.70
C GLY A 32 2.65 -1.43 5.39
N ILE A 33 1.52 -0.71 5.42
CA ILE A 33 0.68 -0.43 4.25
C ILE A 33 1.46 0.35 3.18
N VAL A 34 2.17 1.41 3.58
CA VAL A 34 2.95 2.24 2.65
C VAL A 34 4.16 1.46 2.13
N GLY A 35 4.85 0.72 3.00
CA GLY A 35 6.00 -0.10 2.64
C GLY A 35 5.65 -1.17 1.61
N THR A 36 4.57 -1.93 1.84
CA THR A 36 4.11 -2.93 0.88
C THR A 36 3.74 -2.29 -0.45
N GLN A 37 3.05 -1.13 -0.47
CA GLN A 37 2.76 -0.49 -1.74
C GLN A 37 3.99 0.01 -2.49
N ILE A 38 5.04 0.45 -1.79
CA ILE A 38 6.30 0.82 -2.45
C ILE A 38 6.90 -0.41 -3.13
N VAL A 39 6.99 -1.54 -2.42
CA VAL A 39 7.51 -2.80 -2.97
C VAL A 39 6.67 -3.30 -4.15
N HIS A 40 5.35 -3.22 -4.03
CA HIS A 40 4.39 -3.58 -5.07
C HIS A 40 4.65 -2.83 -6.38
N GLU A 41 4.76 -1.50 -6.31
CA GLU A 41 4.98 -0.69 -7.51
C GLU A 41 6.40 -0.81 -8.04
N MET A 42 7.38 -1.13 -7.20
CA MET A 42 8.74 -1.48 -7.64
C MET A 42 8.74 -2.76 -8.48
N GLY A 43 7.96 -3.78 -8.10
CA GLY A 43 7.80 -5.00 -8.90
C GLY A 43 7.31 -4.70 -10.32
N HIS A 44 6.24 -3.90 -10.43
CA HIS A 44 5.72 -3.42 -11.71
C HIS A 44 6.78 -2.66 -12.52
N ALA A 45 7.53 -1.75 -11.87
CA ALA A 45 8.58 -0.98 -12.52
C ALA A 45 9.73 -1.84 -13.07
N ILE A 46 10.15 -2.87 -12.33
CA ILE A 46 11.21 -3.80 -12.74
C ILE A 46 10.80 -4.57 -13.99
N ILE A 47 9.58 -5.14 -14.01
CA ILE A 47 9.10 -5.88 -15.18
C ILE A 47 8.84 -4.93 -16.36
N ALA A 48 8.32 -3.73 -16.11
CA ALA A 48 8.16 -2.73 -17.16
C ALA A 48 9.49 -2.37 -17.84
N LEU A 49 10.56 -2.20 -17.04
CA LEU A 49 11.90 -1.94 -17.56
C LEU A 49 12.44 -3.12 -18.37
N LYS A 50 12.31 -4.35 -17.84
CA LYS A 50 12.76 -5.59 -18.49
C LYS A 50 12.10 -5.80 -19.85
N ASP A 51 10.78 -5.63 -19.93
CA ASP A 51 10.01 -5.96 -21.13
C ASP A 51 9.84 -4.77 -22.09
N GLY A 52 10.20 -3.56 -21.66
CA GLY A 52 10.05 -2.32 -22.42
C GLY A 52 8.62 -1.78 -22.42
N ILE A 53 7.86 -2.02 -21.35
CA ILE A 53 6.50 -1.49 -21.17
C ILE A 53 6.61 -0.03 -20.71
N LYS A 54 5.92 0.88 -21.40
CA LYS A 54 5.89 2.29 -20.99
C LYS A 54 4.83 2.48 -19.91
N ILE A 55 5.25 2.79 -18.69
CA ILE A 55 4.35 3.08 -17.57
C ILE A 55 4.31 4.58 -17.23
N GLY A 56 3.25 5.01 -16.54
CA GLY A 56 3.17 6.32 -15.89
C GLY A 56 3.48 6.23 -14.40
N PRO A 57 3.49 7.39 -13.71
CA PRO A 57 3.66 7.40 -12.26
C PRO A 57 2.47 6.69 -11.58
N PRO A 58 2.71 5.94 -10.49
CA PRO A 58 1.65 5.32 -9.70
C PRO A 58 0.74 6.40 -9.08
N THR A 59 -0.56 6.26 -9.25
CA THR A 59 -1.56 7.13 -8.61
C THR A 59 -2.16 6.41 -7.40
N LEU A 60 -2.03 7.01 -6.22
CA LEU A 60 -2.59 6.47 -4.98
C LEU A 60 -4.12 6.46 -5.01
N ILE A 61 -4.72 5.39 -4.50
CA ILE A 61 -6.17 5.24 -4.39
C ILE A 61 -6.58 5.44 -2.93
N PRO A 62 -7.38 6.47 -2.62
CA PRO A 62 -7.82 6.73 -1.26
C PRO A 62 -8.82 5.67 -0.79
N SER A 63 -8.77 5.34 0.49
CA SER A 63 -9.71 4.43 1.16
C SER A 63 -10.18 5.03 2.47
N THR A 64 -11.48 4.94 2.74
CA THR A 64 -12.07 5.42 4.00
C THR A 64 -11.70 4.55 5.20
N LEU A 65 -11.31 3.29 4.97
CA LEU A 65 -11.02 2.34 6.04
C LEU A 65 -9.53 2.34 6.44
N LEU A 66 -8.64 2.37 5.45
CA LEU A 66 -7.19 2.22 5.66
C LEU A 66 -6.40 3.49 5.31
N GLY A 67 -7.09 4.57 4.92
CA GLY A 67 -6.47 5.76 4.32
C GLY A 67 -6.11 5.56 2.84
N LEU A 68 -5.43 4.45 2.52
CA LEU A 68 -4.99 4.07 1.18
C LEU A 68 -5.40 2.63 0.88
N SER A 69 -6.06 2.38 -0.26
CA SER A 69 -6.34 1.00 -0.71
C SER A 69 -5.25 0.42 -1.62
N GLY A 70 -4.35 1.26 -2.13
CA GLY A 70 -3.29 0.86 -3.05
C GLY A 70 -2.88 1.97 -4.00
N ALA A 71 -2.27 1.59 -5.12
CA ALA A 71 -1.97 2.50 -6.22
C ALA A 71 -2.32 1.86 -7.57
N ILE A 72 -2.45 2.69 -8.60
CA ILE A 72 -2.60 2.26 -9.99
C ILE A 72 -1.41 2.79 -10.78
N THR A 73 -0.62 1.88 -11.34
CA THR A 73 0.43 2.22 -12.31
C THR A 73 -0.11 2.10 -13.74
N PRO A 74 -0.36 3.23 -14.43
CA PRO A 74 -1.00 3.20 -15.74
C PRO A 74 -0.01 2.73 -16.82
N ILE A 75 -0.44 1.78 -17.65
CA ILE A 75 0.28 1.37 -18.85
C ILE A 75 -0.01 2.40 -19.95
N LYS A 76 1.02 3.13 -20.41
CA LYS A 76 0.94 4.13 -21.49
C LYS A 76 1.11 3.52 -22.88
N LEU A 77 1.84 2.42 -22.98
CA LEU A 77 2.03 1.66 -24.21
C LEU A 77 1.82 0.17 -23.91
N PRO A 78 0.98 -0.54 -24.67
CA PRO A 78 0.66 -1.93 -24.38
C PRO A 78 1.90 -2.83 -24.48
N PRO A 79 1.97 -3.90 -23.66
CA PRO A 79 3.04 -4.88 -23.72
C PRO A 79 3.06 -5.64 -25.04
N LYS A 80 4.21 -6.24 -25.36
CA LYS A 80 4.47 -6.91 -26.65
C LYS A 80 3.60 -8.15 -26.88
N ASN A 81 3.15 -8.80 -25.81
CA ASN A 81 2.34 -10.02 -25.85
C ASN A 81 1.67 -10.27 -24.48
N LEU A 82 0.77 -11.26 -24.42
CA LEU A 82 0.04 -11.63 -23.21
C LEU A 82 0.94 -12.13 -22.07
N LYS A 83 2.08 -12.77 -22.39
CA LYS A 83 3.04 -13.20 -21.38
C LYS A 83 3.62 -11.98 -20.65
N SER A 84 4.04 -10.96 -21.39
CA SER A 84 4.57 -9.72 -20.81
C SER A 84 3.52 -8.97 -19.98
N LEU A 85 2.25 -8.98 -20.40
CA LEU A 85 1.15 -8.45 -19.60
C LEU A 85 0.95 -9.23 -18.30
N PHE A 86 1.01 -10.56 -18.36
CA PHE A 86 0.86 -11.43 -17.20
C PHE A 86 2.02 -11.26 -16.21
N ASP A 87 3.25 -11.28 -16.71
CA ASP A 87 4.47 -11.05 -15.92
C ASP A 87 4.39 -9.68 -15.21
N PHE A 88 3.92 -8.64 -15.90
CA PHE A 88 3.69 -7.32 -15.29
C PHE A 88 2.62 -7.40 -14.21
N ALA A 89 1.44 -7.96 -14.50
CA ALA A 89 0.32 -8.01 -13.56
C ALA A 89 0.64 -8.75 -12.25
N ILE A 90 1.41 -9.84 -12.32
CA ILE A 90 1.81 -10.62 -11.14
C ILE A 90 3.03 -10.03 -10.42
N ALA A 91 3.80 -9.15 -11.07
CA ALA A 91 5.04 -8.61 -10.52
C ALA A 91 4.82 -7.95 -9.15
N GLY A 92 3.82 -7.07 -9.02
CA GLY A 92 3.54 -6.39 -7.76
C GLY A 92 3.31 -7.35 -6.60
N PRO A 93 2.25 -8.19 -6.63
CA PRO A 93 1.98 -9.14 -5.56
C PRO A 93 3.12 -10.13 -5.30
N LEU A 94 3.86 -10.55 -6.34
CA LEU A 94 4.96 -11.50 -6.19
C LEU A 94 6.14 -10.87 -5.45
N PHE A 95 6.46 -9.60 -5.71
CA PHE A 95 7.50 -8.87 -5.00
C PHE A 95 7.13 -8.64 -3.53
N ASP A 96 5.86 -8.38 -3.23
CA ASP A 96 5.37 -8.20 -1.85
C ASP A 96 5.62 -9.41 -0.94
N ILE A 97 5.50 -10.64 -1.49
CA ILE A 97 5.66 -11.88 -0.72
C ILE A 97 7.09 -12.44 -0.74
N THR A 98 7.97 -11.90 -1.57
CA THR A 98 9.36 -12.41 -1.73
C THR A 98 10.42 -11.51 -1.12
N THR A 99 10.05 -10.31 -0.65
CA THR A 99 10.93 -9.30 -0.04
C THR A 99 10.61 -9.13 1.43
#